data_AF-A0A662VX92-F1
#
_entry.id   AF-A0A662VX92-F1
#
_cell.length_a   1.000
_cell.length_b   1.000
_cell.length_c   1.000
_cell.angle_alpha   90.00
_cell.angle_beta   90.00
_cell.angle_gamma   90.00
#
_symmetry.space_group_name_H-M   'P 1'
#
loop_
_entity.id
_entity.type
_entity.pdbx_description
1 polymer ?
#
loop_
_entity_poly.entity_id
_entity_poly.type
_entity_poly.pdbx_seq_one_letter_code
_entity_poly.pdbx_strand_id
1 'polypeptide(L)' 'MIGLELNVSKEKLKAIDEHFKSIYEMEFEKFKEILEIMIKLGLYDCEDFKILIDDFKRWKKAKMALNDIKTV' A
#
# COMPACT_ATOMS: atom_id res chain seq x y z
N MET A 1 27.94 1.12 -0.87
CA MET A 1 26.48 1.00 -0.71
C MET A 1 25.94 0.47 -2.02
N ILE A 2 25.53 -0.79 -2.07
CA ILE A 2 24.92 -1.37 -3.27
C ILE A 2 23.44 -1.00 -3.21
N GLY A 3 23.06 0.04 -3.95
CA GLY A 3 21.66 0.37 -4.16
C GLY A 3 21.04 -0.77 -4.94
N LEU A 4 20.17 -1.55 -4.28
CA LEU A 4 19.25 -2.44 -4.97
C LEU A 4 18.30 -1.55 -5.78
N GLU A 5 18.69 -1.23 -7.01
CA GLU A 5 17.78 -0.66 -8.00
C GLU A 5 16.75 -1.74 -8.35
N LEU A 6 15.64 -1.72 -7.61
CA LEU A 6 14.39 -2.37 -7.99
C LEU A 6 14.01 -1.85 -9.37
N ASN A 7 14.43 -2.55 -10.42
CA ASN A 7 14.03 -2.33 -11.81
C ASN A 7 12.57 -2.77 -12.03
N VAL A 8 11.68 -2.31 -11.16
CA VAL A 8 10.23 -2.51 -11.26
C VAL A 8 9.71 -1.38 -12.12
N SER A 9 9.27 -1.70 -13.34
CA SER A 9 8.75 -0.70 -14.27
C SER A 9 7.53 0.03 -13.66
N LYS A 10 7.38 1.31 -14.01
CA LYS A 10 6.21 2.13 -13.66
C LYS A 10 4.87 1.41 -13.92
N GLU A 11 4.81 0.61 -14.97
CA GLU A 11 3.64 -0.20 -15.34
C GLU A 11 3.34 -1.28 -14.31
N LYS A 12 4.36 -2.01 -13.83
CA LYS A 12 4.18 -3.01 -12.76
C LYS A 12 3.70 -2.37 -11.47
N LEU A 13 4.23 -1.21 -11.12
CA LEU A 13 3.79 -0.49 -9.91
C LEU A 13 2.35 0.01 -10.04
N LYS A 14 1.95 0.52 -11.22
CA LYS A 14 0.55 0.86 -11.51
C LYS A 14 -0.36 -0.35 -11.42
N ALA A 15 0.05 -1.49 -11.98
CA ALA A 15 -0.73 -2.72 -11.89
C ALA A 15 -0.95 -3.15 -10.44
N ILE A 16 0.05 -2.99 -9.57
CA ILE A 16 -0.09 -3.23 -8.13
C ILE A 16 -1.07 -2.23 -7.49
N ASP A 17 -0.96 -0.94 -7.80
CA ASP A 17 -1.89 0.10 -7.29
C ASP A 17 -3.34 -0.22 -7.68
N GLU A 18 -3.59 -0.49 -8.96
CA GLU A 18 -4.92 -0.84 -9.48
C GLU A 18 -5.45 -2.18 -8.94
N HIS A 19 -4.57 -3.16 -8.74
CA HIS A 19 -4.95 -4.43 -8.12
C HIS A 19 -5.50 -4.23 -6.70
N PHE A 20 -4.82 -3.44 -5.87
CA PHE A 20 -5.31 -3.16 -4.52
C PHE A 20 -6.56 -2.30 -4.51
N LYS A 21 -6.68 -1.31 -5.41
CA LYS A 21 -7.94 -0.56 -5.57
C LYS A 21 -9.10 -1.46 -5.94
N SER A 22 -8.87 -2.46 -6.79
CA SER A 22 -9.90 -3.43 -7.17
C SER A 22 -10.27 -4.38 -6.03
N ILE A 23 -9.32 -4.78 -5.19
CA ILE A 23 -9.58 -5.66 -4.05
C ILE A 23 -10.42 -4.93 -2.99
N TYR A 24 -10.05 -3.69 -2.66
CA TYR A 24 -10.67 -2.95 -1.56
C TYR A 24 -11.75 -1.97 -2.00
N GLU A 25 -11.94 -1.81 -3.31
CA GLU A 25 -12.89 -0.86 -3.91
C GLU A 25 -12.70 0.57 -3.39
N MET A 26 -11.45 0.97 -3.13
CA MET A 26 -11.11 2.29 -2.60
C MET A 26 -9.70 2.73 -2.98
N GLU A 27 -9.40 4.01 -2.75
CA GLU A 27 -8.05 4.57 -2.91
C GLU A 27 -7.18 4.33 -1.67
N PHE A 28 -5.86 4.35 -1.88
CA PHE A 28 -4.87 4.09 -0.82
C PHE A 28 -5.06 4.94 0.43
N GLU A 29 -5.36 6.24 0.28
CA GLU A 29 -5.55 7.13 1.42
C GLU A 29 -6.78 6.78 2.24
N LYS A 30 -7.87 6.37 1.59
CA LYS A 30 -9.09 5.93 2.28
C LYS A 30 -8.86 4.60 3.02
N PHE A 31 -8.09 3.69 2.42
CA PHE A 31 -7.68 2.45 3.07
C PHE A 31 -6.84 2.71 4.33
N LYS A 32 -5.90 3.66 4.25
CA LYS A 32 -5.12 4.12 5.39
C LYS A 32 -5.99 4.67 6.52
N GLU A 33 -6.96 5.52 6.21
CA GLU A 33 -7.90 6.09 7.20
C GLU A 33 -8.67 4.99 7.95
N ILE A 34 -9.13 3.95 7.24
CA ILE A 34 -9.83 2.81 7.86
C ILE A 34 -8.93 2.08 8.85
N LEU A 35 -7.66 1.84 8.49
CA LEU A 35 -6.71 1.20 9.41
C LEU A 35 -6.45 2.05 10.65
N GLU A 36 -6.35 3.37 10.50
CA GLU A 36 -6.22 4.28 11.64
C GLU A 36 -7.45 4.25 12.55
N ILE A 37 -8.65 4.12 11.99
CA ILE A 37 -9.89 3.93 12.76
C ILE A 37 -9.87 2.59 13.50
N MET A 38 -9.49 1.49 12.85
CA MET A 38 -9.39 0.18 13.49
C MET A 38 -8.43 0.19 14.68
N ILE A 39 -7.28 0.86 14.55
CA ILE A 39 -6.32 1.04 15.66
C ILE A 39 -6.97 1.82 16.81
N LYS A 40 -7.65 2.94 16.52
CA LYS A 40 -8.33 3.76 17.54
C LYS A 40 -9.44 3.00 18.27
N LEU A 41 -10.09 2.07 17.59
CA LEU A 41 -11.12 1.19 18.15
C LEU A 41 -10.53 -0.01 18.90
N GLY A 42 -9.20 -0.18 18.92
CA GLY A 42 -8.53 -1.29 19.60
C GLY A 42 -8.61 -2.62 18.84
N LEU A 43 -8.93 -2.61 17.54
CA LEU A 43 -9.10 -3.82 16.71
C LEU A 43 -7.77 -4.33 16.11
N TYR A 44 -6.63 -3.98 16.71
CA TYR A 44 -5.30 -4.28 16.16
C TYR A 44 -4.83 -5.72 16.42
N ASP A 45 -5.51 -6.44 17.31
CA ASP A 45 -5.17 -7.80 17.71
C ASP A 45 -5.90 -8.88 16.89
N CYS A 46 -6.92 -8.51 16.11
CA CYS A 46 -7.64 -9.44 15.26
C CYS A 46 -6.78 -9.94 14.09
N GLU A 47 -7.04 -11.17 13.65
CA GLU A 47 -6.29 -11.81 12.56
C GLU A 47 -6.46 -11.04 11.25
N ASP A 48 -7.67 -10.56 10.97
CA ASP A 48 -7.99 -9.77 9.78
C ASP A 48 -7.16 -8.48 9.72
N PHE A 49 -6.93 -7.81 10.86
CA PHE A 49 -6.13 -6.59 10.89
C PHE A 49 -4.68 -6.85 10.48
N LYS A 50 -4.11 -8.00 10.82
CA LYS A 50 -2.74 -8.36 10.41
C LYS A 50 -2.63 -8.46 8.89
N ILE A 51 -3.62 -9.09 8.24
CA ILE A 51 -3.69 -9.20 6.78
C ILE A 51 -3.78 -7.80 6.16
N LEU A 52 -4.70 -6.96 6.66
CA LEU A 52 -4.89 -5.61 6.13
C LEU A 52 -3.63 -4.73 6.28
N ILE A 53 -2.89 -4.88 7.38
CA ILE A 53 -1.62 -4.17 7.58
C ILE A 53 -0.53 -4.65 6.61
N ASP A 54 -0.48 -5.95 6.32
CA ASP A 54 0.49 -6.48 5.36
C ASP A 54 0.19 -6.02 3.93
N ASP A 55 -1.08 -5.97 3.57
CA ASP A 55 -1.52 -5.39 2.30
C ASP A 55 -1.25 -3.89 2.24
N PHE A 56 -1.49 -3.14 3.33
CA PHE A 56 -1.10 -1.74 3.44
C PHE A 56 0.39 -1.53 3.17
N LYS A 57 1.26 -2.34 3.79
CA LYS A 57 2.72 -2.23 3.60
C LYS A 57 3.11 -2.46 2.14
N ARG A 58 2.49 -3.44 1.47
CA ARG A 58 2.75 -3.75 0.05
C ARG A 58 2.28 -2.60 -0.84
N TRP A 59 1.06 -2.12 -0.62
CA TRP A 59 0.49 -1.03 -1.39
C TRP A 59 1.26 0.28 -1.17
N LYS A 60 1.61 0.62 0.08
CA LYS A 60 2.41 1.80 0.45
C LYS A 60 3.73 1.86 -0.31
N LYS A 61 4.45 0.73 -0.38
CA LYS A 61 5.72 0.64 -1.14
C LYS A 61 5.50 0.95 -2.63
N ALA A 62 4.42 0.42 -3.22
CA ALA A 62 4.08 0.70 -4.61
C ALA A 62 3.70 2.18 -4.83
N LYS A 63 2.90 2.79 -3.94
CA LYS A 63 2.55 4.23 -4.02
C LYS A 63 3.78 5.13 -3.90
N MET A 64 4.66 4.85 -2.94
CA MET A 64 5.87 5.63 -2.73
C MET A 64 6.78 5.57 -3.97
N ALA A 65 7.05 4.37 -4.48
CA ALA A 65 7.85 4.21 -5.69
C ALA A 65 7.20 4.89 -6.92
N LEU A 66 5.87 4.85 -7.06
CA LEU A 66 5.16 5.58 -8.13
C LEU A 66 5.29 7.11 -7.99
N ASN A 67 5.26 7.62 -6.76
CA ASN A 67 5.39 9.05 -6.49
C ASN A 67 6.83 9.51 -6.74
N ASP A 68 7.83 8.75 -6.32
CA ASP A 68 9.25 9.06 -6.56
C ASP A 68 9.56 9.16 -8.06
N ILE A 69 8.99 8.25 -8.88
CA ILE A 69 9.09 8.29 -10.35
C ILE A 69 8.41 9.53 -10.97
N LYS A 70 7.40 10.12 -10.33
CA LYS A 70 6.73 11.34 -10.84
C LYS A 70 7.53 12.62 -10.59
N THR A 71 8.45 12.58 -9.63
CA THR A 71 9.29 13.72 -9.21
C THR A 71 10.61 13.84 -9.98
N VAL A 72 10.91 12.88 -10.86
CA VAL A 72 12.03 12.90 -11.81
C VAL A 72 11.50 13.25 -13.19
#